data_AF-A0A922PU61-F1
#
_entry.id   AF-A0A922PU61-F1
#
_cell.length_a   1.000
_cell.length_b   1.000
_cell.length_c   1.000
_cell.angle_alpha   90.00
_cell.angle_beta   90.00
_cell.angle_gamma   90.00
#
_symmetry.space_group_name_H-M   'P 1'
#
loop_
_entity.id
_entity.type
_entity.pdbx_description
1 polymer ?
#
loop_
_entity_poly.entity_id
_entity_poly.type
_entity_poly.pdbx_seq_one_letter_code
_entity_poly.pdbx_strand_id
1 'polypeptide(L)'
;MFYNNFDNVQGEDRYGMVGKTGDGFRENRRLLVPCYRCQQEPLVIAERNWMDTNQDDSQRYQIVVVCEHCGAVDEFVVNNGREGKIGKLKHGKHPVSPEQLQQQ
;
A
#
# COMPACT_ATOMS: atom_id res chain seq x y z
N MET A 1 -9.25 -28.75 -9.89
CA MET A 1 -8.42 -28.22 -8.81
C MET A 1 -7.36 -27.36 -9.46
N PHE A 2 -7.47 -26.04 -9.37
CA PHE A 2 -6.52 -25.12 -9.99
C PHE A 2 -5.54 -24.65 -8.91
N TYR A 3 -4.30 -25.13 -8.97
CA TYR A 3 -3.19 -24.59 -8.20
C TYR A 3 -2.63 -23.41 -9.01
N ASN A 4 -2.86 -22.19 -8.53
CA ASN A 4 -2.14 -21.03 -9.05
C ASN A 4 -0.69 -21.12 -8.58
N ASN A 5 0.19 -21.42 -9.52
CA ASN A 5 1.63 -21.23 -9.40
C ASN A 5 1.90 -19.72 -9.36
N PHE A 6 2.15 -19.17 -8.17
CA PHE A 6 2.74 -17.84 -7.98
C PHE A 6 4.19 -17.96 -7.50
N ASP A 7 4.94 -18.88 -8.10
CA ASP A 7 6.38 -18.99 -7.88
C ASP A 7 7.13 -18.43 -9.10
N ASN A 8 8.00 -17.46 -8.81
CA ASN A 8 9.10 -16.95 -9.64
C ASN A 8 8.83 -15.72 -10.53
N VAL A 9 8.51 -14.58 -9.89
CA VAL A 9 9.14 -13.32 -10.30
C VAL A 9 10.30 -13.06 -9.34
N GLN A 10 11.44 -13.72 -9.62
CA GLN A 10 12.73 -13.36 -9.02
C GLN A 10 13.23 -12.09 -9.72
N GLY A 11 12.68 -10.95 -9.33
CA GLY A 11 13.32 -9.66 -9.54
C GLY A 11 14.45 -9.53 -8.52
N GLU A 12 15.69 -9.81 -8.94
CA GLU A 12 16.88 -9.45 -8.18
C GLU A 12 17.03 -7.93 -8.15
N ASP A 13 16.25 -7.30 -7.28
CA ASP A 13 16.33 -5.86 -7.05
C ASP A 13 17.51 -5.61 -6.11
N ARG A 14 18.61 -5.08 -6.66
CA ARG A 14 19.80 -4.61 -5.93
C ARG A 14 19.54 -3.58 -4.82
N TYR A 15 18.27 -3.21 -4.56
CA TYR A 15 17.83 -2.36 -3.45
C TYR A 15 16.64 -2.91 -2.63
N GLY A 16 16.47 -4.25 -2.62
CA GLY A 16 15.75 -5.07 -1.63
C GLY A 16 14.89 -4.37 -0.56
N MET A 17 13.60 -4.19 -0.87
CA MET A 17 12.55 -3.94 0.14
C MET A 17 11.38 -4.93 0.05
N VAL A 18 11.62 -6.12 -0.52
CA VAL A 18 10.86 -7.32 -0.13
C VAL A 18 11.60 -7.97 1.04
N GLY A 19 11.02 -7.95 2.24
CA GLY A 19 11.51 -8.76 3.37
C GLY A 19 12.29 -8.04 4.47
N LYS A 20 12.50 -6.72 4.41
CA LYS A 20 13.12 -5.99 5.54
C LYS A 20 12.09 -5.58 6.57
N THR A 21 12.35 -5.92 7.83
CA THR A 21 11.68 -5.40 9.03
C THR A 21 11.68 -3.86 8.96
N GLY A 22 10.55 -3.26 8.55
CA GLY A 22 10.45 -1.81 8.32
C GLY A 22 9.53 -1.38 7.17
N ASP A 23 9.15 -2.27 6.25
CA ASP A 23 8.18 -1.94 5.20
C ASP A 23 6.75 -1.87 5.77
N GLY A 24 6.27 -0.65 5.95
CA GLY A 24 4.99 -0.36 6.61
C GLY A 24 3.78 -0.73 5.77
N PHE A 25 3.84 -0.56 4.46
CA PHE A 25 2.69 -0.65 3.55
C PHE A 25 2.62 -2.00 2.84
N ARG A 26 2.68 -3.07 3.64
CA ARG A 26 2.54 -4.45 3.19
C ARG A 26 1.08 -4.87 3.11
N GLU A 27 0.78 -5.86 2.28
CA GLU A 27 -0.54 -6.49 2.18
C GLU A 27 -1.02 -6.96 3.56
N ASN A 28 -2.34 -6.90 3.78
CA ASN A 28 -3.03 -7.22 5.03
C ASN A 28 -2.70 -6.31 6.24
N ARG A 29 -1.92 -5.24 6.06
CA ARG A 29 -1.79 -4.20 7.09
C ARG A 29 -3.07 -3.38 7.19
N ARG A 30 -3.39 -2.97 8.42
CA ARG A 30 -4.53 -2.10 8.75
C ARG A 30 -4.07 -0.65 8.85
N LEU A 31 -4.81 0.22 8.20
CA LEU A 31 -4.69 1.67 8.24
C LEU A 31 -5.84 2.21 9.07
N LEU A 32 -5.50 2.96 10.13
CA LEU A 32 -6.44 3.71 10.97
C LEU A 32 -6.93 4.96 10.22
N VAL A 33 -7.58 4.71 9.09
CA VAL A 33 -8.13 5.70 8.17
C VAL A 33 -9.59 5.33 7.92
N PRO A 34 -10.54 6.26 8.04
CA PRO A 34 -11.94 5.97 7.81
C PRO A 34 -12.23 5.76 6.32
N CYS A 35 -13.10 4.80 6.02
CA CYS A 35 -13.59 4.59 4.68
C CYS A 35 -14.39 5.80 4.17
N TYR A 36 -14.12 6.26 2.95
CA TYR A 36 -14.85 7.38 2.35
C TYR A 36 -16.37 7.15 2.25
N ARG A 37 -16.81 5.89 2.16
CA ARG A 37 -18.21 5.52 1.96
C ARG A 37 -18.98 5.33 3.26
N CYS A 38 -18.52 4.44 4.15
CA CYS A 38 -19.24 4.10 5.38
C CYS A 38 -18.65 4.76 6.64
N GLN A 39 -17.54 5.50 6.51
CA GLN A 39 -16.85 6.18 7.61
C GLN A 39 -16.34 5.23 8.72
N GLN A 40 -16.38 3.92 8.49
CA GLN A 40 -15.83 2.91 9.40
C GLN A 40 -14.32 2.73 9.14
N GLU A 41 -13.60 2.37 10.20
CA GLU A 41 -12.19 2.00 10.20
C GLU A 41 -12.01 0.55 10.69
N PRO A 42 -10.86 -0.11 10.42
CA PRO A 42 -9.76 0.33 9.57
C PRO A 42 -9.98 0.02 8.08
N LEU A 43 -9.18 0.67 7.23
CA LEU A 43 -8.96 0.22 5.85
C LEU A 43 -7.82 -0.81 5.83
N VAL A 44 -7.91 -1.85 5.00
CA VAL A 44 -6.90 -2.89 4.87
C VAL A 44 -6.17 -2.74 3.55
N ILE A 45 -4.84 -2.85 3.55
CA ILE A 45 -4.05 -2.91 2.33
C ILE A 45 -4.34 -4.23 1.62
N ALA A 46 -5.03 -4.16 0.50
CA ALA A 46 -5.37 -5.31 -0.32
C ALA A 46 -4.22 -5.67 -1.27
N GLU A 47 -3.61 -4.67 -1.91
CA GLU A 47 -2.57 -4.88 -2.91
C GLU A 47 -1.51 -3.77 -2.84
N ARG A 48 -0.30 -4.12 -3.26
CA ARG A 48 0.79 -3.18 -3.50
C ARG A 48 1.35 -3.42 -4.89
N ASN A 49 1.19 -2.42 -5.76
CA ASN A 49 1.64 -2.49 -7.13
C ASN A 49 2.83 -1.54 -7.33
N TRP A 50 3.96 -2.06 -7.82
CA TRP A 50 5.07 -1.22 -8.27
C TRP A 50 4.62 -0.43 -9.51
N MET A 51 4.92 0.86 -9.55
CA MET A 51 4.55 1.73 -10.66
C MET A 51 5.76 2.10 -11.53
N ASP A 52 6.78 2.67 -10.89
CA ASP A 52 7.96 3.24 -11.57
C ASP A 52 9.08 3.48 -10.53
N THR A 53 10.23 3.95 -10.99
CA THR A 53 11.33 4.44 -10.15
C THR A 53 11.46 5.96 -10.30
N ASN A 54 11.49 6.68 -9.17
CA ASN A 54 11.67 8.13 -9.15
C ASN A 54 13.12 8.51 -9.53
N GLN A 55 13.35 9.81 -9.77
CA GLN A 55 14.68 10.35 -10.07
C GLN A 55 15.70 10.20 -8.93
N ASP A 56 15.21 10.01 -7.70
CA ASP A 56 16.03 9.77 -6.51
C ASP A 56 16.25 8.26 -6.25
N ASP A 57 16.06 7.42 -7.27
CA ASP A 57 16.13 5.96 -7.24
C ASP A 57 15.13 5.27 -6.30
N SER A 58 14.19 6.02 -5.69
CA SER A 58 13.15 5.44 -4.86
C SER A 58 12.04 4.81 -5.71
N GLN A 59 11.64 3.59 -5.34
CA GLN A 59 10.54 2.89 -6.03
C GLN A 59 9.19 3.47 -5.63
N ARG A 60 8.38 3.83 -6.63
CA ARG A 60 7.02 4.35 -6.49
C ARG A 60 6.02 3.21 -6.50
N TYR A 61 5.07 3.26 -5.56
CA TYR A 61 4.07 2.21 -5.37
C TYR A 61 2.65 2.77 -5.35
N GLN A 62 1.72 2.05 -5.97
CA GLN A 62 0.29 2.19 -5.76
C GLN A 62 -0.12 1.22 -4.66
N ILE A 63 -0.81 1.74 -3.65
CA ILE A 63 -1.36 0.95 -2.55
C ILE A 63 -2.88 0.95 -2.71
N VAL A 64 -3.44 -0.25 -2.90
CA VAL A 64 -4.89 -0.46 -2.97
C VAL A 64 -5.37 -0.85 -1.59
N VAL A 65 -6.41 -0.19 -1.11
CA VAL A 65 -7.01 -0.46 0.20
C VAL A 65 -8.49 -0.81 0.07
N VAL A 66 -8.97 -1.65 0.96
CA VAL A 66 -10.36 -2.09 1.02
C VAL A 66 -10.94 -1.86 2.42
N CYS A 67 -12.21 -1.46 2.46
CA CYS A 67 -12.97 -1.43 3.69
C CYS A 67 -13.58 -2.80 3.97
N GLU A 68 -13.20 -3.43 5.09
CA GLU A 68 -13.76 -4.73 5.50
C GLU A 68 -15.26 -4.66 5.83
N HIS A 69 -15.81 -3.47 6.09
CA HIS A 69 -17.23 -3.29 6.47
C HIS A 69 -18.18 -3.16 5.28
N CYS A 70 -17.79 -2.44 4.23
CA CYS A 70 -18.67 -2.16 3.08
C CYS A 70 -18.09 -2.55 1.72
N GLY A 71 -16.88 -3.13 1.69
CA GLY A 71 -16.20 -3.54 0.47
C GLY A 71 -15.77 -2.39 -0.45
N ALA A 72 -15.85 -1.14 0.01
CA ALA A 72 -15.38 0.00 -0.77
C ALA A 72 -13.86 -0.07 -0.94
N VAL A 73 -13.42 0.11 -2.18
CA VAL A 73 -12.00 0.14 -2.57
C VAL A 73 -11.56 1.58 -2.74
N ASP A 74 -10.35 1.89 -2.28
CA ASP A 74 -9.68 3.17 -2.49
C ASP A 74 -8.20 2.94 -2.73
N GLU A 75 -7.47 3.97 -3.13
CA GLU A 75 -6.05 3.86 -3.46
C GLU A 75 -5.27 5.12 -3.12
N PHE A 76 -3.97 4.96 -2.83
CA PHE A 76 -3.02 6.06 -2.67
C PHE A 76 -1.64 5.66 -3.20
N VAL A 77 -0.75 6.64 -3.34
CA VAL A 77 0.60 6.43 -3.88
C VAL A 77 1.63 6.64 -2.77
N VAL A 78 2.57 5.72 -2.63
CA VAL A 78 3.76 5.84 -1.77
C VAL A 78 4.97 6.17 -2.64
N ASN A 79 5.86 7.01 -2.12
CA ASN A 79 7.00 7.59 -2.83
C ASN A 79 6.56 8.34 -4.10
N ASN A 80 5.61 9.26 -3.97
CA ASN A 80 5.09 10.02 -5.10
C ASN A 80 6.08 11.13 -5.53
N GLY A 81 6.97 10.81 -6.48
CA GLY A 81 7.96 11.72 -7.04
C GLY A 81 9.22 11.93 -6.19
N ARG A 82 9.22 11.43 -4.94
CA ARG A 82 10.38 11.40 -4.03
C ARG A 82 10.13 10.38 -2.93
N GLU A 83 11.20 9.80 -2.39
CA GLU A 83 11.16 8.94 -1.21
C GLU A 83 10.40 9.60 -0.04
N GLY A 84 9.57 8.81 0.64
CA GLY A 84 8.81 9.23 1.83
C GLY A 84 7.56 10.06 1.54
N LYS A 85 7.32 10.48 0.29
CA LYS A 85 6.09 11.20 -0.07
C LYS A 85 4.91 10.25 -0.23
N ILE A 86 3.98 10.31 0.72
CA ILE A 86 2.73 9.55 0.68
C ILE A 86 1.60 10.47 0.22
N GLY A 87 0.86 10.00 -0.78
CA GLY A 87 -0.31 10.68 -1.32
C GLY A 87 -1.52 10.60 -0.40
N LYS A 88 -2.55 11.38 -0.75
CA LYS A 88 -3.89 11.20 -0.18
C LYS A 88 -4.57 10.00 -0.82
N LEU A 89 -5.52 9.43 -0.11
CA LEU A 89 -6.48 8.51 -0.71
C LEU A 89 -7.24 9.23 -1.85
N LYS A 90 -7.51 8.48 -2.93
CA LYS A 90 -8.11 9.03 -4.15
C LYS A 90 -9.56 9.46 -3.92
N HIS A 91 -10.34 8.67 -3.19
CA HIS A 91 -11.74 8.96 -2.89
C HIS A 91 -11.89 9.60 -1.51
N GLY A 92 -11.33 8.97 -0.49
CA GLY A 92 -11.19 9.59 0.83
C GLY A 92 -10.12 10.65 0.76
N LYS A 93 -10.44 11.95 0.77
CA LYS A 93 -9.41 13.01 0.66
C LYS A 93 -8.49 13.12 1.90
N HIS A 94 -8.41 12.07 2.71
CA HIS A 94 -7.58 11.95 3.89
C HIS A 94 -6.12 11.72 3.50
N PRO A 95 -5.17 12.44 4.11
CA PRO A 95 -3.76 12.09 4.01
C PRO A 95 -3.52 10.74 4.67
N VAL A 96 -2.67 9.92 4.06
CA VAL A 96 -2.18 8.67 4.65
C VAL A 96 -0.75 8.91 5.16
N SER A 97 -0.47 8.46 6.37
CA SER A 97 0.84 8.57 7.00
C SER A 97 1.26 7.24 7.64
N PRO A 98 2.58 6.99 7.80
CA PRO A 98 3.06 5.72 8.35
C PRO A 98 2.59 5.47 9.80
N GLU A 99 2.30 6.52 10.56
CA GLU A 99 1.81 6.44 11.94
C GLU A 99 0.40 5.83 12.04
N GLN A 100 -0.36 5.86 10.93
CA GLN A 100 -1.69 5.25 10.86
C GLN A 100 -1.64 3.74 10.60
N LEU A 101 -0.47 3.19 10.31
CA LEU A 101 -0.29 1.75 10.20
C LEU A 101 -0.34 1.12 11.58
N GLN A 102 -1.33 0.26 11.79
CA GLN A 102 -1.40 -0.50 13.02
C GLN A 102 -0.25 -1.51 13.06
N GLN A 103 0.55 -1.46 14.14
CA GLN A 103 1.53 -2.51 14.44
C GLN A 103 0.73 -3.73 14.92
N GLN A 104 0.85 -4.85 14.22
CA GLN A 104 0.34 -6.13 14.70
C GLN A 104 1.33 -6.74 15.68
#